data_AF-A0A146L4J4-F1
#
_entry.id   AF-A0A146L4J4-F1
#
_cell.length_a   1.000
_cell.length_b   1.000
_cell.length_c   1.000
_cell.angle_alpha   90.00
_cell.angle_beta   90.00
_cell.angle_gamma   90.00
#
_symmetry.space_group_name_H-M   'P 1'
#
loop_
_entity.id
_entity.type
_entity.pdbx_description
1 polymer ?
#
loop_
_entity_poly.entity_id
_entity_poly.type
_entity_poly.pdbx_seq_one_letter_code
_entity_poly.pdbx_strand_id
1 'polypeptide(L)'
;MSPIHSRAVAEHYGVYQHLFGDAYFHPVVNMEILYAEETVPVYRGNLVKPAEAAKQPSVRFESRPEDLWTLVMTTPDGTSKEVERIHWMVANIKGNDVASGEEICQHIQPLPFEGLGYLRYIFVLYKQEEKIDYSDLAKQLLTTRFFSTQKFYAKRQEVLTPAGLAFFTSDWDSSVTDYYHQVLNQEPPVFEYDFPEHYYKKQVWFPLKQPFNLYLDRYRDQKEIAKEYLVKKLKKTDPFKGDLRPKYPFPNAIPIPKGTPAWLANEIKKERLGRARAADYL
;
A
#
# COMPACT_ATOMS: atom_id res chain seq x y z
N MET A 1 -4.84 -25.65 4.49
CA MET A 1 -4.65 -25.42 3.04
C MET A 1 -3.37 -26.14 2.62
N SER A 2 -3.30 -26.75 1.43
CA SER A 2 -2.10 -27.48 0.98
C SER A 2 -0.87 -26.56 0.89
N PRO A 3 0.33 -27.01 1.29
CA PRO A 3 1.59 -26.26 1.13
C PRO A 3 1.83 -25.73 -0.28
N ILE A 4 1.33 -26.43 -1.31
CA ILE A 4 1.45 -26.05 -2.71
C ILE A 4 0.68 -24.76 -3.01
N HIS A 5 -0.53 -24.62 -2.48
CA HIS A 5 -1.33 -23.40 -2.67
C HIS A 5 -0.70 -22.22 -1.92
N SER A 6 -0.22 -22.46 -0.70
CA SER A 6 0.49 -21.44 0.08
C SER A 6 1.72 -20.92 -0.67
N ARG A 7 2.48 -21.81 -1.32
CA ARG A 7 3.60 -21.44 -2.18
C ARG A 7 3.14 -20.59 -3.38
N ALA A 8 2.13 -21.05 -4.11
CA ALA A 8 1.64 -20.33 -5.29
C ALA A 8 1.14 -18.92 -4.95
N VAL A 9 0.48 -18.76 -3.80
CA VAL A 9 0.04 -17.44 -3.29
C VAL A 9 1.26 -16.58 -2.94
N ALA A 10 2.24 -17.11 -2.20
CA ALA A 10 3.44 -16.37 -1.86
C ALA A 10 4.26 -15.94 -3.11
N GLU A 11 4.30 -16.79 -4.14
CA GLU A 11 4.91 -16.49 -5.44
C GLU A 11 4.16 -15.38 -6.18
N HIS A 12 2.82 -15.42 -6.21
CA HIS A 12 2.00 -14.37 -6.81
C HIS A 12 2.23 -13.01 -6.14
N TYR A 13 2.33 -13.00 -4.81
CA TYR A 13 2.66 -11.79 -4.07
C TYR A 13 4.14 -11.42 -4.16
N GLY A 14 4.99 -12.18 -4.84
CA GLY A 14 6.43 -11.90 -4.98
C GLY A 14 7.22 -12.03 -3.68
N VAL A 15 6.74 -12.79 -2.69
CA VAL A 15 7.42 -12.94 -1.38
C VAL A 15 8.80 -13.57 -1.54
N TYR A 16 8.91 -14.66 -2.29
CA TYR A 16 10.18 -15.37 -2.50
C TYR A 16 11.20 -14.50 -3.23
N GLN A 17 10.78 -13.83 -4.30
CA GLN A 17 11.63 -12.94 -5.08
C GLN A 17 12.29 -11.85 -4.23
N HIS A 18 11.54 -11.23 -3.32
CA HIS A 18 12.06 -10.13 -2.50
C HIS A 18 12.86 -10.61 -1.27
N LEU A 19 12.48 -11.72 -0.63
CA LEU A 19 13.15 -12.19 0.59
C LEU A 19 14.32 -13.16 0.34
N PHE A 20 14.21 -13.99 -0.69
CA PHE A 20 15.14 -15.09 -0.96
C PHE A 20 15.78 -15.02 -2.37
N GLY A 21 15.37 -14.06 -3.21
CA GLY A 21 15.79 -13.99 -4.61
C GLY A 21 15.15 -15.11 -5.42
N ASP A 22 15.96 -15.94 -6.08
CA ASP A 22 15.47 -17.03 -6.93
C ASP A 22 15.11 -18.31 -6.15
N ALA A 23 15.37 -18.35 -4.83
CA ALA A 23 15.11 -19.51 -4.00
C ALA A 23 13.66 -19.52 -3.46
N TYR A 24 13.09 -20.72 -3.34
CA TYR A 24 11.77 -20.94 -2.77
C TYR A 24 11.78 -22.15 -1.82
N PHE A 25 10.77 -22.21 -0.95
CA PHE A 25 10.52 -23.36 -0.10
C PHE A 25 9.01 -23.61 0.01
N HIS A 26 8.64 -24.84 0.39
CA HIS A 26 7.24 -25.17 0.65
C HIS A 26 6.94 -24.95 2.13
N PRO A 27 5.97 -24.10 2.49
CA PRO A 27 5.59 -23.91 3.89
C PRO A 27 4.80 -25.13 4.36
N VAL A 28 5.51 -26.08 4.97
CA VAL A 28 4.94 -27.33 5.48
C VAL A 28 4.24 -27.10 6.82
N VAL A 29 4.79 -26.22 7.66
CA VAL A 29 4.24 -25.91 8.97
C VAL A 29 3.20 -24.80 8.83
N ASN A 30 1.96 -25.10 9.21
CA ASN A 30 0.91 -24.10 9.24
C ASN A 30 1.05 -23.23 10.50
N MET A 31 1.10 -21.92 10.31
CA MET A 31 1.12 -20.96 11.39
C MET A 31 -0.24 -20.27 11.49
N GLU A 32 -0.76 -20.22 12.70
CA GLU A 32 -1.94 -19.46 13.06
C GLU A 32 -1.48 -18.23 13.83
N ILE A 33 -1.68 -17.05 13.23
CA ILE A 33 -1.29 -15.77 13.79
C ILE A 33 -2.57 -14.97 13.99
N LEU A 34 -2.82 -14.51 15.22
CA LEU A 34 -4.02 -13.76 15.56
C LEU A 34 -3.65 -12.45 16.27
N TYR A 35 -4.20 -11.34 15.76
CA TYR A 35 -4.10 -10.00 16.33
C TYR A 35 -5.35 -9.62 17.12
N ALA A 36 -5.31 -8.45 17.77
CA ALA A 36 -6.43 -7.86 18.51
C ALA A 36 -7.13 -8.85 19.47
N GLU A 37 -6.36 -9.45 20.37
CA GLU A 37 -6.88 -10.40 21.38
C GLU A 37 -7.62 -11.59 20.75
N GLU A 38 -6.99 -12.19 19.73
CA GLU A 38 -7.46 -13.38 19.01
C GLU A 38 -8.66 -13.17 18.06
N THR A 39 -9.00 -11.93 17.74
CA THR A 39 -10.16 -11.63 16.87
C THR A 39 -9.81 -11.51 15.39
N VAL A 40 -8.58 -11.06 15.05
CA VAL A 40 -8.19 -10.79 13.67
C VAL A 40 -7.14 -11.81 13.20
N PRO A 41 -7.52 -12.82 12.41
CA PRO A 41 -6.58 -13.80 11.87
C PRO A 41 -5.75 -13.26 10.71
N VAL A 42 -4.47 -13.60 10.71
CA VAL A 42 -3.57 -13.43 9.57
C VAL A 42 -3.59 -14.70 8.75
N TYR A 43 -3.94 -14.56 7.48
CA TYR A 43 -3.91 -15.64 6.51
C TYR A 43 -2.71 -15.47 5.56
N ARG A 44 -2.96 -15.20 4.29
CA ARG A 44 -1.95 -15.17 3.21
C ARG A 44 -2.28 -14.04 2.23
N GLY A 45 -2.19 -12.81 2.72
CA GLY A 45 -2.45 -11.58 1.95
C GLY A 45 -3.77 -10.89 2.25
N ASN A 46 -4.45 -11.22 3.36
CA ASN A 46 -5.61 -10.45 3.81
C ASN A 46 -5.19 -9.06 4.32
N LEU A 47 -6.14 -8.14 4.32
CA LEU A 47 -5.95 -6.81 4.89
C LEU A 47 -6.07 -6.86 6.41
N VAL A 48 -5.09 -6.31 7.10
CA VAL A 48 -5.10 -6.08 8.56
C VAL A 48 -4.70 -4.63 8.78
N LYS A 49 -5.46 -3.90 9.60
CA LYS A 49 -5.18 -2.49 9.85
C LYS A 49 -4.03 -2.30 10.85
N PRO A 50 -3.23 -1.22 10.74
CA PRO A 50 -2.17 -0.93 11.71
C PRO A 50 -2.68 -0.85 13.15
N ALA A 51 -3.89 -0.30 13.36
CA ALA A 51 -4.53 -0.24 14.68
C ALA A 51 -4.82 -1.62 15.28
N GLU A 52 -5.23 -2.59 14.46
CA GLU A 52 -5.51 -3.97 14.89
C GLU A 52 -4.21 -4.71 15.23
N ALA A 53 -3.14 -4.39 14.50
CA ALA A 53 -1.80 -4.95 14.64
C ALA A 53 -0.86 -4.08 15.52
N ALA A 54 -1.41 -3.27 16.42
CA ALA A 54 -0.63 -2.42 17.32
C ALA A 54 0.11 -3.21 18.41
N LYS A 55 -0.52 -4.28 18.91
CA LYS A 55 0.05 -5.19 19.92
C LYS A 55 0.62 -6.45 19.27
N GLN A 56 1.53 -7.10 19.98
CA GLN A 56 2.11 -8.39 19.58
C GLN A 56 1.01 -9.43 19.30
N PRO A 57 1.12 -10.18 18.18
CA PRO A 57 0.14 -11.23 17.88
C PRO A 57 0.37 -12.48 18.73
N SER A 58 -0.68 -13.26 18.92
CA SER A 58 -0.55 -14.64 19.35
C SER A 58 -0.16 -15.51 18.15
N VAL A 59 0.85 -16.36 18.31
CA VAL A 59 1.32 -17.24 17.25
C VAL A 59 1.27 -18.68 17.74
N ARG A 60 0.61 -19.54 16.97
CA ARG A 60 0.46 -20.96 17.26
C ARG A 60 0.88 -21.78 16.05
N PHE A 61 1.66 -22.82 16.28
CA PHE A 61 2.05 -23.77 15.24
C PHE A 61 2.32 -25.15 15.83
N GLU A 62 2.20 -26.19 15.00
CA GLU A 62 2.49 -27.55 15.44
C GLU A 62 4.00 -27.77 15.54
N SER A 63 4.46 -28.16 16.73
CA SER A 63 5.87 -28.45 17.00
C SER A 63 6.04 -29.57 18.01
N ARG A 64 7.16 -30.29 17.91
CA ARG A 64 7.62 -31.16 18.99
C ARG A 64 8.17 -30.31 20.15
N PRO A 65 8.10 -30.76 21.41
CA PRO A 65 8.58 -29.99 22.57
C PRO A 65 10.08 -29.66 22.53
N GLU A 66 10.89 -30.54 21.93
CA GLU A 66 12.35 -30.40 21.86
C GLU A 66 12.83 -29.57 20.66
N ASP A 67 11.95 -29.27 19.70
CA ASP A 67 12.32 -28.51 18.51
C ASP A 67 12.50 -27.03 18.86
N LEU A 68 13.51 -26.41 18.26
CA LEU A 68 13.80 -24.99 18.39
C LEU A 68 13.35 -24.22 17.14
N TRP A 69 12.80 -23.03 17.35
CA TRP A 69 12.26 -22.20 16.27
C TRP A 69 12.69 -20.75 16.36
N THR A 70 12.75 -20.11 15.18
CA THR A 70 12.92 -18.66 15.06
C THR A 70 11.81 -18.09 14.21
N LEU A 71 11.11 -17.10 14.76
CA LEU A 71 10.07 -16.35 14.07
C LEU A 71 10.63 -14.98 13.67
N VAL A 72 10.44 -14.62 12.40
CA VAL A 72 10.85 -13.33 11.84
C VAL A 72 9.66 -12.67 11.16
N MET A 73 9.35 -11.43 11.53
CA MET A 73 8.39 -10.56 10.85
C MET A 73 9.15 -9.44 10.13
N THR A 74 9.10 -9.44 8.81
CA THR A 74 9.83 -8.49 7.95
C THR A 74 8.91 -7.84 6.92
N THR A 75 9.25 -6.63 6.50
CA THR A 75 8.59 -5.88 5.44
C THR A 75 9.59 -5.56 4.34
N PRO A 76 9.45 -6.16 3.14
CA PRO A 76 10.29 -5.82 2.00
C PRO A 76 9.87 -4.49 1.34
N ASP A 77 8.65 -4.03 1.62
CA ASP A 77 8.08 -2.82 1.03
C ASP A 77 8.44 -1.59 1.87
N GLY A 78 9.66 -1.10 1.69
CA GLY A 78 10.20 0.09 2.35
C GLY A 78 10.45 1.26 1.39
N THR A 79 10.88 2.40 1.93
CA THR A 79 11.31 3.56 1.12
C THR A 79 12.55 3.27 0.28
N SER A 80 13.42 2.37 0.73
CA SER A 80 14.55 1.87 -0.02
C SER A 80 14.21 0.52 -0.65
N LYS A 81 14.32 0.43 -1.98
CA LYS A 81 14.04 -0.81 -2.75
C LYS A 81 14.91 -2.01 -2.37
N GLU A 82 16.02 -1.79 -1.68
CA GLU A 82 17.04 -2.81 -1.42
C GLU A 82 17.11 -3.28 0.04
N VAL A 83 16.37 -2.65 0.95
CA VAL A 83 16.52 -2.91 2.39
C VAL A 83 15.16 -3.20 3.03
N GLU A 84 15.03 -4.40 3.55
CA GLU A 84 13.85 -4.80 4.32
C GLU A 84 13.91 -4.17 5.71
N ARG A 85 12.73 -3.94 6.31
CA ARG A 85 12.63 -3.50 7.70
C ARG A 85 12.04 -4.60 8.57
N ILE A 86 12.72 -4.93 9.65
CA ILE A 86 12.25 -5.93 10.60
C ILE A 86 11.29 -5.30 11.61
N HIS A 87 10.15 -5.97 11.83
CA HIS A 87 9.12 -5.53 12.76
C HIS A 87 9.14 -6.31 14.06
N TRP A 88 9.49 -7.60 14.00
CA TRP A 88 9.53 -8.46 15.17
C TRP A 88 10.43 -9.67 14.90
N MET A 89 11.18 -10.09 15.92
CA MET A 89 12.01 -11.29 15.83
C MET A 89 12.14 -11.95 17.19
N VAL A 90 11.81 -13.25 17.25
CA VAL A 90 11.99 -14.10 18.41
C VAL A 90 12.74 -15.34 17.99
N ALA A 91 13.83 -15.65 18.68
CA ALA A 91 14.68 -16.79 18.39
C ALA A 91 14.62 -17.83 19.51
N ASN A 92 15.13 -19.03 19.25
CA ASN A 92 15.29 -20.09 20.26
C ASN A 92 13.97 -20.44 20.99
N ILE A 93 12.84 -20.34 20.28
CA ILE A 93 11.50 -20.69 20.78
C ILE A 93 11.47 -22.21 20.99
N LYS A 94 11.12 -22.66 22.19
CA LYS A 94 11.00 -24.10 22.48
C LYS A 94 9.58 -24.58 22.17
N GLY A 95 9.47 -25.54 21.27
CA GLY A 95 8.17 -26.08 20.87
C GLY A 95 7.25 -25.01 20.29
N ASN A 96 6.08 -24.82 20.91
CA ASN A 96 5.07 -23.84 20.51
C ASN A 96 4.99 -22.65 21.49
N ASP A 97 5.84 -22.60 22.51
CA ASP A 97 5.78 -21.53 23.52
C ASP A 97 6.64 -20.34 23.08
N VAL A 98 6.04 -19.41 22.34
CA VAL A 98 6.71 -18.20 21.85
C VAL A 98 7.26 -17.34 23.00
N ALA A 99 6.61 -17.36 24.17
CA ALA A 99 7.06 -16.60 25.34
C ALA A 99 8.34 -17.17 25.95
N SER A 100 8.66 -18.45 25.71
CA SER A 100 9.92 -19.07 26.12
C SER A 100 11.13 -18.63 25.29
N GLY A 101 10.88 -18.03 24.12
CA GLY A 101 11.90 -17.60 23.18
C GLY A 101 12.64 -16.35 23.63
N GLU A 102 13.81 -16.15 23.03
CA GLU A 102 14.64 -14.95 23.21
C GLU A 102 14.16 -13.87 22.22
N GLU A 103 13.57 -12.79 22.73
CA GLU A 103 13.15 -11.66 21.89
C GLU A 103 14.36 -10.82 21.45
N ILE A 104 14.74 -10.98 20.18
CA ILE A 104 15.88 -10.29 19.56
C ILE A 104 15.49 -8.89 19.12
N CYS A 105 14.27 -8.74 18.63
CA CYS A 105 13.75 -7.48 18.12
C CYS A 105 12.30 -7.31 18.57
N GLN A 106 12.05 -6.32 19.43
CA GLN A 106 10.72 -6.03 19.96
C GLN A 106 9.71 -5.73 18.85
N HIS A 107 8.49 -6.23 19.03
CA HIS A 107 7.39 -6.01 18.11
C HIS A 107 7.09 -4.51 17.93
N ILE A 108 7.05 -4.07 16.68
CA ILE A 108 6.53 -2.77 16.27
C ILE A 108 5.35 -2.97 15.34
N GLN A 109 4.30 -2.17 15.55
CA GLN A 109 3.13 -2.13 14.69
C GLN A 109 3.49 -1.94 13.21
N PRO A 110 2.64 -2.36 12.27
CA PRO A 110 2.77 -1.96 10.87
C PRO A 110 2.85 -0.42 10.73
N LEU A 111 3.79 0.05 9.92
CA LEU A 111 3.98 1.48 9.64
C LEU A 111 3.93 1.74 8.12
N PRO A 112 2.78 1.50 7.47
CA PRO A 112 2.58 1.92 6.08
C PRO A 112 2.52 3.43 5.95
N PHE A 113 3.23 3.97 4.96
CA PHE A 113 3.24 5.40 4.69
C PHE A 113 1.98 5.85 3.96
N GLU A 114 1.54 7.08 4.26
CA GLU A 114 0.39 7.67 3.59
C GLU A 114 0.67 7.79 2.09
N GLY A 115 -0.28 7.32 1.27
CA GLY A 115 -0.21 7.38 -0.20
C GLY A 115 0.73 6.39 -0.89
N LEU A 116 1.46 5.54 -0.15
CA LEU A 116 2.27 4.47 -0.74
C LEU A 116 1.40 3.26 -1.16
N GLY A 117 0.24 3.09 -0.51
CA GLY A 117 -0.70 2.00 -0.78
C GLY A 117 -0.56 0.85 0.20
N TYR A 118 -0.57 -0.39 -0.30
CA TYR A 118 -0.52 -1.61 0.51
C TYR A 118 0.91 -2.11 0.67
N LEU A 119 1.37 -2.25 1.92
CA LEU A 119 2.64 -2.89 2.24
C LEU A 119 2.42 -4.32 2.76
N ARG A 120 3.33 -5.23 2.43
CA ARG A 120 3.29 -6.63 2.84
C ARG A 120 4.11 -6.85 4.10
N TYR A 121 3.49 -7.49 5.09
CA TYR A 121 4.13 -7.89 6.34
C TYR A 121 4.21 -9.41 6.38
N ILE A 122 5.45 -9.93 6.38
CA ILE A 122 5.71 -11.34 6.12
C ILE A 122 6.31 -11.98 7.37
N PHE A 123 5.67 -13.04 7.83
CA PHE A 123 6.15 -13.92 8.88
C PHE A 123 6.81 -15.14 8.26
N VAL A 124 8.07 -15.34 8.59
CA VAL A 124 8.81 -16.56 8.26
C VAL A 124 9.16 -17.27 9.55
N LEU A 125 8.81 -18.56 9.62
CA LEU A 125 9.19 -19.44 10.71
C LEU A 125 10.27 -20.39 10.24
N TYR A 126 11.37 -20.37 10.97
CA TYR A 126 12.52 -21.20 10.73
C TYR A 126 12.66 -22.25 11.80
N LYS A 127 12.87 -23.50 11.39
CA LYS A 127 13.30 -24.59 12.25
C LYS A 127 14.81 -24.46 12.50
N GLN A 128 15.22 -24.54 13.75
CA GLN A 128 16.61 -24.58 14.17
C GLN A 128 16.99 -26.01 14.53
N GLU A 129 18.18 -26.45 14.10
CA GLU A 129 18.75 -27.74 14.54
C GLU A 129 19.42 -27.61 15.91
N GLU A 130 20.01 -26.45 16.20
CA GLU A 130 20.74 -26.15 17.43
C GLU A 130 20.39 -24.77 17.97
N LYS A 131 20.75 -24.49 19.23
CA LYS A 131 20.59 -23.15 19.80
C LYS A 131 21.58 -22.19 19.16
N ILE A 132 21.07 -21.10 18.57
CA ILE A 132 21.88 -20.10 17.86
C ILE A 132 22.01 -18.84 18.72
N ASP A 133 23.21 -18.24 18.74
CA ASP A 133 23.43 -16.92 19.34
C ASP A 133 23.13 -15.80 18.32
N TYR A 134 22.27 -14.86 18.73
CA TYR A 134 21.83 -13.71 17.94
C TYR A 134 22.34 -12.38 18.50
N SER A 135 23.26 -12.39 19.46
CA SER A 135 23.75 -11.19 20.17
C SER A 135 24.26 -10.08 19.23
N ASP A 136 24.99 -10.44 18.16
CA ASP A 136 25.50 -9.47 17.19
C ASP A 136 24.38 -8.83 16.36
N LEU A 137 23.39 -9.65 15.97
CA LEU A 137 22.24 -9.17 15.21
C LEU A 137 21.35 -8.27 16.09
N ALA A 138 21.14 -8.64 17.35
CA ALA A 138 20.37 -7.85 18.31
C ALA A 138 20.93 -6.42 18.41
N LYS A 139 22.26 -6.28 18.58
CA LYS A 139 22.94 -4.98 18.65
C LYS A 139 22.73 -4.14 17.38
N GLN A 140 22.82 -4.75 16.20
CA GLN A 140 22.62 -4.05 14.93
C GLN A 140 21.17 -3.56 14.77
N LEU A 141 20.20 -4.44 15.08
CA LEU A 141 18.78 -4.17 14.90
C LEU A 141 18.24 -3.12 15.87
N LEU A 142 18.82 -3.02 17.07
CA LEU A 142 18.50 -1.98 18.05
C LEU A 142 18.65 -0.57 17.49
N THR A 143 19.63 -0.34 16.59
CA THR A 143 19.91 1.01 16.06
C THR A 143 19.14 1.32 14.77
N THR A 144 19.11 0.41 13.80
CA THR A 144 18.66 0.74 12.43
C THR A 144 17.44 -0.04 11.97
N ARG A 145 17.12 -1.18 12.59
CA ARG A 145 16.09 -2.15 12.16
C ARG A 145 16.13 -2.56 10.68
N PHE A 146 17.22 -2.25 9.98
CA PHE A 146 17.46 -2.69 8.61
C PHE A 146 17.90 -4.14 8.61
N PHE A 147 17.23 -4.92 7.77
CA PHE A 147 17.40 -6.37 7.71
C PHE A 147 17.43 -6.84 6.26
N SER A 148 18.08 -7.98 6.04
CA SER A 148 18.05 -8.67 4.76
C SER A 148 17.90 -10.15 5.07
N THR A 149 16.72 -10.68 4.73
CA THR A 149 16.37 -12.08 5.00
C THR A 149 17.33 -13.01 4.27
N GLN A 150 17.69 -12.67 3.03
CA GLN A 150 18.64 -13.42 2.23
C GLN A 150 20.03 -13.53 2.90
N LYS A 151 20.61 -12.41 3.33
CA LYS A 151 21.94 -12.41 3.99
C LYS A 151 21.90 -13.11 5.35
N PHE A 152 20.80 -12.98 6.07
CA PHE A 152 20.58 -13.66 7.34
C PHE A 152 20.53 -15.18 7.16
N TYR A 153 19.77 -15.64 6.17
CA TYR A 153 19.61 -17.07 5.88
C TYR A 153 20.89 -17.68 5.32
N ALA A 154 21.56 -17.00 4.38
CA ALA A 154 22.79 -17.50 3.75
C ALA A 154 23.91 -17.81 4.76
N LYS A 155 24.00 -17.05 5.85
CA LYS A 155 24.99 -17.29 6.92
C LYS A 155 24.69 -18.51 7.79
N ARG A 156 23.44 -19.00 7.79
CA ARG A 156 22.93 -19.97 8.77
C ARG A 156 22.16 -21.12 8.13
N GLN A 157 22.26 -21.29 6.82
CA GLN A 157 21.53 -22.29 6.04
C GLN A 157 21.78 -23.74 6.51
N GLU A 158 22.91 -24.01 7.17
CA GLU A 158 23.25 -25.33 7.69
C GLU A 158 22.45 -25.69 8.96
N VAL A 159 22.07 -24.69 9.77
CA VAL A 159 21.41 -24.90 11.08
C VAL A 159 19.95 -24.42 11.06
N LEU A 160 19.58 -23.62 10.05
CA LEU A 160 18.30 -22.94 9.96
C LEU A 160 17.57 -23.37 8.69
N THR A 161 16.32 -23.80 8.81
CA THR A 161 15.49 -24.21 7.66
C THR A 161 14.13 -23.51 7.68
N PRO A 162 13.72 -22.79 6.63
CA PRO A 162 12.40 -22.16 6.58
C PRO A 162 11.31 -23.22 6.45
N ALA A 163 10.33 -23.20 7.35
CA ALA A 163 9.30 -24.23 7.44
C ALA A 163 7.88 -23.66 7.36
N GLY A 164 7.66 -22.44 7.85
CA GLY A 164 6.35 -21.79 7.89
C GLY A 164 6.38 -20.43 7.21
N LEU A 165 5.26 -20.08 6.56
CA LEU A 165 5.05 -18.78 5.94
C LEU A 165 3.61 -18.30 6.14
N ALA A 166 3.45 -17.08 6.63
CA ALA A 166 2.18 -16.37 6.72
C ALA A 166 2.45 -14.89 6.45
N PHE A 167 1.49 -14.18 5.86
CA PHE A 167 1.66 -12.75 5.60
C PHE A 167 0.32 -12.06 5.46
N PHE A 168 0.31 -10.76 5.73
CA PHE A 168 -0.84 -9.89 5.53
C PHE A 168 -0.40 -8.61 4.80
N THR A 169 -1.38 -7.88 4.28
CA THR A 169 -1.17 -6.55 3.73
C THR A 169 -1.75 -5.52 4.69
N SER A 170 -1.12 -4.36 4.81
CA SER A 170 -1.64 -3.22 5.56
C SER A 170 -1.57 -1.97 4.70
N ASP A 171 -2.61 -1.15 4.77
CA ASP A 171 -2.64 0.21 4.28
C ASP A 171 -2.52 1.21 5.44
N TRP A 172 -2.33 2.48 5.09
CA TRP A 172 -2.24 3.57 6.05
C TRP A 172 -3.53 3.75 6.85
N ASP A 173 -3.35 4.14 8.11
CA ASP A 173 -4.39 4.44 9.09
C ASP A 173 -3.91 5.53 10.05
N SER A 174 -4.82 6.24 10.72
CA SER A 174 -4.46 7.36 11.61
C SER A 174 -3.57 6.93 12.78
N SER A 175 -3.69 5.68 13.23
CA SER A 175 -2.83 5.07 14.25
C SER A 175 -1.34 5.07 13.90
N VAL A 176 -0.99 5.09 12.61
CA VAL A 176 0.41 5.22 12.17
C VAL A 176 0.93 6.61 12.49
N THR A 177 0.16 7.64 12.15
CA THR A 177 0.51 9.05 12.44
C THR A 177 0.69 9.27 13.94
N ASP A 178 -0.20 8.70 14.76
CA ASP A 178 -0.09 8.76 16.21
C ASP A 178 1.22 8.11 16.71
N TYR A 179 1.59 6.95 16.16
CA TYR A 179 2.85 6.28 16.50
C TYR A 179 4.08 7.12 16.14
N TYR A 180 4.09 7.75 14.96
CA TYR A 180 5.18 8.64 14.54
C TYR A 180 5.35 9.83 15.49
N HIS A 181 4.26 10.46 15.91
CA HIS A 181 4.31 11.60 16.83
C HIS A 181 4.68 11.19 18.25
N GLN A 182 4.11 10.10 18.78
CA GLN A 182 4.28 9.71 20.19
C GLN A 182 5.56 8.94 20.46
N VAL A 183 5.93 8.01 19.57
CA VAL A 183 7.04 7.06 19.79
C VAL A 183 8.30 7.52 19.08
N LEU A 184 8.18 7.93 17.81
CA LEU A 184 9.34 8.33 17.00
C LEU A 184 9.68 9.83 17.15
N ASN A 185 8.73 10.64 17.65
CA ASN A 185 8.83 12.09 17.77
C ASN A 185 9.25 12.76 16.43
N GLN A 186 8.65 12.29 15.33
CA GLN A 186 8.91 12.70 13.96
C GLN A 186 7.60 12.81 13.18
N GLU A 187 7.58 13.63 12.13
CA GLU A 187 6.45 13.68 11.19
C GLU A 187 6.53 12.49 10.21
N PRO A 188 5.43 11.76 9.97
CA PRO A 188 5.42 10.69 8.99
C PRO A 188 5.57 11.26 7.57
N PRO A 189 6.35 10.63 6.68
CA PRO A 189 6.42 11.05 5.29
C PRO A 189 5.11 10.68 4.57
N VAL A 190 4.63 11.61 3.76
CA VAL A 190 3.45 11.47 2.90
C VAL A 190 3.91 11.35 1.45
N PHE A 191 3.39 10.35 0.75
CA PHE A 191 3.67 10.11 -0.65
C PHE A 191 2.44 10.46 -1.49
N GLU A 192 2.69 11.02 -2.66
CA GLU A 192 1.66 11.22 -3.68
C GLU A 192 2.12 10.50 -4.95
N TYR A 193 1.20 9.84 -5.64
CA TYR A 193 1.52 9.23 -6.91
C TYR A 193 1.70 10.31 -7.97
N ASP A 194 2.96 10.53 -8.38
CA ASP A 194 3.28 11.43 -9.47
C ASP A 194 2.91 10.78 -10.81
N PHE A 195 1.76 11.17 -11.37
CA PHE A 195 1.34 10.70 -12.68
C PHE A 195 2.30 11.22 -13.75
N PRO A 196 2.77 10.36 -14.68
CA PRO A 196 3.61 10.84 -15.76
C PRO A 196 2.86 11.91 -16.55
N GLU A 197 3.59 12.96 -16.92
CA GLU A 197 3.02 14.03 -17.72
C GLU A 197 2.38 13.46 -18.99
N HIS A 198 1.15 13.90 -19.26
CA HIS A 198 0.46 13.48 -20.47
C HIS A 198 1.26 13.96 -21.69
N TYR A 199 1.66 13.02 -22.54
CA TYR A 199 2.37 13.39 -23.76
C TYR A 199 1.44 14.14 -24.72
N TYR A 200 1.76 15.40 -24.96
CA TYR A 200 1.14 16.21 -25.99
C TYR A 200 2.07 16.35 -27.20
N LYS A 201 1.51 16.16 -28.41
CA LYS A 201 2.21 16.53 -29.65
C LYS A 201 2.53 18.02 -29.62
N LYS A 202 3.68 18.45 -30.15
CA LYS A 202 4.04 19.88 -30.25
C LYS A 202 2.92 20.67 -30.94
N GLN A 203 2.67 21.87 -30.45
CA GLN A 203 1.69 22.76 -31.06
C GLN A 203 2.11 23.09 -32.50
N VAL A 204 1.16 23.06 -33.42
CA VAL A 204 1.34 23.40 -34.83
C VAL A 204 0.46 24.60 -35.15
N TRP A 205 0.92 25.43 -36.08
CA TRP A 205 0.21 26.66 -36.44
C TRP A 205 -1.17 26.38 -37.07
N PHE A 206 -1.26 25.33 -37.89
CA PHE A 206 -2.48 24.93 -38.58
C PHE A 206 -2.89 23.51 -38.20
N PRO A 207 -3.62 23.32 -37.08
CA PRO A 207 -4.04 22.01 -36.62
C PRO A 207 -5.23 21.49 -37.43
N LEU A 208 -4.94 20.96 -38.63
CA LEU A 208 -5.96 20.46 -39.55
C LEU A 208 -6.80 19.36 -38.89
N LYS A 209 -8.12 19.43 -39.07
CA LYS A 209 -9.11 18.47 -38.56
C LYS A 209 -9.12 18.31 -37.02
N GLN A 210 -8.50 19.23 -36.27
CA GLN A 210 -8.62 19.25 -34.82
C GLN A 210 -9.71 20.24 -34.38
N PRO A 211 -10.53 19.87 -33.37
CA PRO A 211 -11.48 20.82 -32.78
C PRO A 211 -10.72 21.94 -32.07
N PHE A 212 -10.93 23.18 -32.51
CA PHE A 212 -10.22 24.39 -32.04
C PHE A 212 -10.19 24.51 -30.52
N ASN A 213 -11.34 24.35 -29.85
CA ASN A 213 -11.47 24.50 -28.40
C ASN A 213 -10.63 23.47 -27.63
N LEU A 214 -10.77 22.18 -27.94
CA LEU A 214 -9.98 21.14 -27.28
C LEU A 214 -8.50 21.23 -27.64
N TYR A 215 -8.19 21.64 -28.87
CA TYR A 215 -6.82 21.76 -29.32
C TYR A 215 -6.08 22.86 -28.57
N LEU A 216 -6.65 24.08 -28.53
CA LEU A 216 -6.01 25.19 -27.83
C LEU A 216 -5.94 24.95 -26.32
N ASP A 217 -7.00 24.43 -25.71
CA ASP A 217 -7.02 24.15 -24.27
C ASP A 217 -5.95 23.12 -23.87
N ARG A 218 -5.47 22.25 -24.76
CA ARG A 218 -4.35 21.33 -24.46
C ARG A 218 -3.02 22.04 -24.19
N TYR A 219 -2.82 23.23 -24.77
CA TYR A 219 -1.56 23.97 -24.68
C TYR A 219 -1.66 25.21 -23.80
N ARG A 220 -2.84 25.51 -23.28
CA ARG A 220 -3.06 26.60 -22.33
C ARG A 220 -2.68 26.13 -20.93
N ASP A 221 -2.31 27.08 -20.08
CA ASP A 221 -2.10 26.79 -18.66
C ASP A 221 -3.42 26.32 -18.05
N GLN A 222 -3.36 25.17 -17.37
CA GLN A 222 -4.50 24.58 -16.68
C GLN A 222 -5.06 25.54 -15.62
N LYS A 223 -4.22 26.38 -15.00
CA LYS A 223 -4.67 27.37 -14.00
C LYS A 223 -5.57 28.46 -14.61
N GLU A 224 -5.25 28.90 -15.81
CA GLU A 224 -6.07 29.89 -16.52
C GLU A 224 -7.42 29.28 -16.92
N ILE A 225 -7.41 28.06 -17.46
CA ILE A 225 -8.62 27.34 -17.82
C ILE A 225 -9.51 27.13 -16.58
N ALA A 226 -8.93 26.68 -15.47
CA ALA A 226 -9.65 26.48 -14.21
C ALA A 226 -10.26 27.79 -13.70
N LYS A 227 -9.51 28.90 -13.75
CA LYS A 227 -10.00 30.24 -13.37
C LYS A 227 -11.19 30.68 -14.23
N GLU A 228 -11.13 30.51 -15.55
CA GLU A 228 -12.23 30.85 -16.46
C GLU A 228 -13.51 30.07 -16.13
N TYR A 229 -13.37 28.76 -15.91
CA TYR A 229 -14.51 27.91 -15.54
C TYR A 229 -15.06 28.25 -14.15
N LEU A 230 -14.20 28.55 -13.18
CA LEU A 230 -14.62 28.98 -11.84
C LEU A 230 -15.43 30.27 -11.91
N VAL A 231 -14.95 31.28 -12.65
CA VAL A 231 -15.69 32.55 -12.84
C VAL A 231 -17.03 32.30 -13.54
N LYS A 232 -17.05 31.44 -14.57
CA LYS A 232 -18.30 31.07 -15.28
C LYS A 232 -19.29 30.37 -14.35
N LYS A 233 -18.82 29.53 -13.42
CA LYS A 233 -19.63 28.85 -12.41
C LYS A 233 -20.17 29.84 -11.37
N LEU A 234 -19.31 30.68 -10.80
CA LEU A 234 -19.69 31.68 -9.79
C LEU A 234 -20.75 32.66 -10.32
N LYS A 235 -20.69 33.05 -11.60
CA LYS A 235 -21.74 33.87 -12.23
C LYS A 235 -23.13 33.21 -12.26
N LYS A 236 -23.19 31.87 -12.15
CA LYS A 236 -24.43 31.07 -12.21
C LYS A 236 -24.83 30.49 -10.86
N THR A 237 -24.03 30.70 -9.82
CA THR A 237 -24.29 30.20 -8.47
C THR A 237 -24.55 31.38 -7.54
N ASP A 238 -25.69 31.36 -6.86
CA ASP A 238 -25.98 32.28 -5.77
C ASP A 238 -25.43 31.71 -4.45
N PRO A 239 -24.80 32.52 -3.58
CA PRO A 239 -24.26 32.06 -2.31
C PRO A 239 -25.29 31.41 -1.37
N PHE A 240 -26.57 31.81 -1.46
CA PHE A 240 -27.62 31.35 -0.56
C PHE A 240 -28.62 30.41 -1.26
N LYS A 241 -28.88 30.62 -2.55
CA LYS A 241 -29.84 29.82 -3.33
C LYS A 241 -29.18 28.67 -4.08
N GLY A 242 -27.85 28.60 -4.09
CA GLY A 242 -27.08 27.58 -4.79
C GLY A 242 -27.08 27.78 -6.31
N ASP A 243 -27.07 26.68 -7.06
CA ASP A 243 -27.00 26.72 -8.53
C ASP A 243 -28.29 27.27 -9.14
N LEU A 244 -28.19 28.44 -9.80
CA LEU A 244 -29.32 29.12 -10.45
C LEU A 244 -29.59 28.57 -11.86
N ARG A 245 -28.82 27.59 -12.33
CA ARG A 245 -29.03 27.01 -13.66
C ARG A 245 -30.40 26.32 -13.73
N PRO A 246 -31.15 26.53 -14.84
CA PRO A 246 -32.41 25.84 -15.03
C PRO A 246 -32.19 24.33 -15.14
N LYS A 247 -32.79 23.57 -14.22
CA LYS A 247 -32.79 22.11 -14.27
C LYS A 247 -33.86 21.65 -15.24
N TYR A 248 -33.43 21.04 -16.33
CA TYR A 248 -34.34 20.53 -17.35
C TYR A 248 -34.61 19.04 -17.10
N PRO A 249 -35.87 18.61 -16.98
CA PRO A 249 -36.20 17.18 -16.85
C PRO A 249 -35.71 16.37 -18.07
N PHE A 250 -35.77 16.97 -19.26
CA PHE A 250 -35.29 16.38 -20.51
C PHE A 250 -34.29 17.32 -21.21
N PRO A 251 -33.01 17.34 -20.76
CA PRO A 251 -31.96 18.23 -21.27
C PRO A 251 -31.78 18.24 -22.80
N ASN A 252 -31.95 17.07 -23.42
CA ASN A 252 -31.75 16.85 -24.85
C ASN A 252 -32.98 17.20 -25.70
N ALA A 253 -34.17 17.32 -25.10
CA ALA A 253 -35.40 17.67 -25.82
C ALA A 253 -35.48 19.17 -26.14
N ILE A 254 -34.65 19.98 -25.48
CA ILE A 254 -34.67 21.43 -25.64
C ILE A 254 -33.89 21.81 -26.90
N PRO A 255 -34.50 22.49 -27.86
CA PRO A 255 -33.84 22.86 -29.09
C PRO A 255 -32.65 23.79 -28.83
N ILE A 256 -31.62 23.66 -29.66
CA ILE A 256 -30.48 24.58 -29.70
C ILE A 256 -30.75 25.57 -30.84
N PRO A 257 -30.48 26.89 -30.65
CA PRO A 257 -30.71 27.88 -31.69
C PRO A 257 -30.07 27.50 -33.03
N LYS A 258 -30.82 27.66 -34.13
CA LYS A 258 -30.31 27.41 -35.48
C LYS A 258 -29.12 28.34 -35.75
N GLY A 259 -28.05 27.80 -36.36
CA GLY A 259 -26.81 28.52 -36.61
C GLY A 259 -25.76 28.46 -35.48
N THR A 260 -26.06 27.80 -34.36
CA THR A 260 -25.07 27.56 -33.30
C THR A 260 -23.94 26.66 -33.80
N PRO A 261 -22.66 27.04 -33.67
CA PRO A 261 -21.53 26.17 -34.04
C PRO A 261 -21.57 24.84 -33.30
N ALA A 262 -21.16 23.75 -33.97
CA ALA A 262 -21.23 22.41 -33.41
C ALA A 262 -20.50 22.26 -32.06
N TRP A 263 -19.37 22.94 -31.88
CA TRP A 263 -18.61 22.92 -30.62
C TRP A 263 -19.39 23.56 -29.46
N LEU A 264 -20.05 24.69 -29.71
CA LEU A 264 -20.85 25.40 -28.71
C LEU A 264 -22.14 24.63 -28.41
N ALA A 265 -22.75 24.04 -29.43
CA ALA A 265 -23.90 23.15 -29.24
C ALA A 265 -23.55 21.94 -28.35
N ASN A 266 -22.37 21.34 -28.54
CA ASN A 266 -21.87 20.26 -27.69
C ASN A 266 -21.61 20.73 -26.26
N GLU A 267 -21.07 21.94 -26.06
CA GLU A 267 -20.86 22.50 -24.72
C GLU A 267 -22.18 22.76 -24.00
N ILE A 268 -23.17 23.34 -24.69
CA ILE A 268 -24.53 23.56 -24.16
C ILE A 268 -25.17 22.23 -23.75
N LYS A 269 -25.08 21.19 -24.59
CA LYS A 269 -25.59 19.84 -24.24
C LYS A 269 -24.92 19.28 -23.00
N LYS A 270 -23.59 19.34 -22.93
CA LYS A 270 -22.83 18.89 -21.77
C LYS A 270 -23.20 19.65 -20.50
N GLU A 271 -23.39 20.96 -20.60
CA GLU A 271 -23.81 21.80 -19.48
C GLU A 271 -25.19 21.41 -18.95
N ARG A 272 -26.18 21.21 -19.84
CA ARG A 272 -27.52 20.78 -19.43
C ARG A 272 -27.55 19.38 -18.80
N LEU A 273 -26.61 18.51 -19.18
CA LEU A 273 -26.44 17.16 -18.63
C LEU A 273 -25.61 17.12 -17.33
N GLY A 274 -25.07 18.26 -16.87
CA GLY A 274 -24.14 18.30 -15.72
C GLY A 274 -22.77 17.67 -16.01
N ARG A 275 -22.45 17.38 -17.27
CA ARG A 275 -21.19 16.77 -17.75
C ARG A 275 -20.28 17.77 -18.47
N ALA A 276 -20.41 19.05 -18.15
CA ALA A 276 -19.56 20.09 -18.73
C ALA A 276 -18.14 20.03 -18.15
N ARG A 277 -17.16 20.50 -18.92
CA ARG A 277 -15.75 20.59 -18.50
C ARG A 277 -15.57 21.33 -17.16
N ALA A 278 -16.48 22.24 -16.81
CA ALA A 278 -16.50 22.94 -15.53
C ALA A 278 -16.85 22.04 -14.31
N ALA A 279 -17.34 20.82 -14.55
CA ALA A 279 -17.59 19.83 -13.52
C ALA A 279 -16.33 19.00 -13.20
N ASP A 280 -15.34 18.96 -14.10
CA ASP A 280 -14.11 18.16 -13.98
C ASP A 280 -12.99 18.89 -13.19
N TYR A 281 -13.11 20.21 -12.97
CA TYR A 281 -12.16 21.02 -12.18
C TYR A 281 -12.60 21.18 -10.70
N LEU A 282 -13.25 20.15 -10.17
CA LEU A 282 -13.62 19.98 -8.75
C LEU A 282 -12.80 18.83 -8.18
#